data_AF-C5A5H8-F1
#
_entry.id   AF-C5A5H8-F1
#
_cell.length_a   1.000
_cell.length_b   1.000
_cell.length_c   1.000
_cell.angle_alpha   90.00
_cell.angle_beta   90.00
_cell.angle_gamma   90.00
#
_symmetry.space_group_name_H-M   'P 1'
#
loop_
_entity.id
_entity.type
_entity.pdbx_description
1 polymer ?
#
loop_
_entity_poly.entity_id
_entity_poly.type
_entity_poly.pdbx_seq_one_letter_code
_entity_poly.pdbx_strand_id
1 'polypeptide(L)'
;MVRMGYILFVAYDNDAERKRIDYLLDKWSSRATVKKPRGMVFYLETDDAQGFLEELFSRLEGNAEEKVEVYEAREVRKTVKARRRRLEYTIDEEAKVVERFIDYLLSKMNATQVESSGEEKTYSVYTRKGRGTIRLRVRNGGRTFVFFEIEGYGEVVDLLADRIDEEMKLFAGG
;
A
#
# COMPACT_ATOMS: atom_id res chain seq x y z
N MET A 1 -19.63 -6.56 23.78
CA MET A 1 -19.12 -6.80 22.41
C MET A 1 -17.70 -7.35 22.54
N VAL A 2 -17.50 -8.62 22.19
CA VAL A 2 -16.17 -9.26 22.28
C VAL A 2 -15.29 -8.65 21.19
N ARG A 3 -14.15 -8.05 21.57
CA ARG A 3 -13.16 -7.56 20.61
C ARG A 3 -12.32 -8.75 20.15
N MET A 4 -12.20 -8.96 18.84
CA MET A 4 -11.29 -9.96 18.29
C MET A 4 -9.90 -9.35 18.11
N GLY A 5 -8.86 -10.07 18.55
CA GLY A 5 -7.46 -9.75 18.24
C GLY A 5 -7.03 -10.31 16.89
N TYR A 6 -6.02 -9.69 16.29
CA TYR A 6 -5.38 -10.17 15.05
C TYR A 6 -3.86 -10.11 15.22
N ILE A 7 -3.16 -11.16 14.80
CA ILE A 7 -1.71 -11.17 14.63
C ILE A 7 -1.44 -10.93 13.15
N LEU A 8 -0.61 -9.92 12.83
CA LEU A 8 -0.26 -9.56 11.45
C LEU A 8 1.22 -9.80 11.22
N PHE A 9 1.54 -10.67 10.25
CA PHE A 9 2.90 -10.83 9.74
C PHE A 9 3.09 -9.86 8.57
N VAL A 10 3.92 -8.84 8.76
CA VAL A 10 4.12 -7.77 7.78
C VAL A 10 5.57 -7.77 7.34
N ALA A 11 5.82 -8.16 6.09
CA ALA A 11 7.11 -7.96 5.44
C ALA A 11 7.22 -6.49 4.98
N TYR A 12 8.43 -5.94 5.03
CA TYR A 12 8.76 -4.61 4.50
C TYR A 12 10.15 -4.65 3.88
N ASP A 13 10.35 -3.87 2.81
CA ASP A 13 11.59 -3.95 2.02
C ASP A 13 12.66 -2.97 2.51
N ASN A 14 12.28 -1.95 3.28
CA ASN A 14 13.19 -0.89 3.73
C ASN A 14 12.73 -0.22 5.03
N ASP A 15 13.66 0.50 5.68
CA ASP A 15 13.39 1.20 6.94
C ASP A 15 12.35 2.31 6.79
N ALA A 16 12.24 2.94 5.62
CA ALA A 16 11.21 3.96 5.38
C ALA A 16 9.80 3.36 5.41
N GLU A 17 9.62 2.15 4.89
CA GLU A 17 8.37 1.40 4.98
C GLU A 17 8.05 0.97 6.41
N ARG A 18 9.04 0.41 7.12
CA ARG A 18 8.92 0.09 8.54
C ARG A 18 8.45 1.29 9.37
N LYS A 19 9.06 2.47 9.18
CA LYS A 19 8.68 3.72 9.87
C LYS A 19 7.25 4.16 9.58
N ARG A 20 6.75 3.95 8.35
CA ARG A 20 5.35 4.24 8.00
C ARG A 20 4.37 3.30 8.70
N ILE A 21 4.73 2.01 8.83
CA ILE A 21 3.95 1.03 9.61
C ILE A 21 3.95 1.43 11.09
N ASP A 22 5.11 1.79 11.65
CA ASP A 22 5.21 2.25 13.04
C ASP A 22 4.30 3.45 13.31
N TYR A 23 4.33 4.47 12.44
CA TYR A 23 3.45 5.63 12.54
C TYR A 23 1.95 5.26 12.47
N LEU A 24 1.58 4.31 11.61
CA LEU A 24 0.22 3.81 11.52
C LEU A 24 -0.21 3.16 12.84
N LEU A 25 0.64 2.31 13.42
CA LEU A 25 0.38 1.64 14.69
C LEU A 25 0.18 2.65 15.82
N ASP A 26 1.01 3.69 15.90
CA ASP A 26 0.89 4.75 16.90
C ASP A 26 -0.42 5.53 16.74
N LYS A 27 -0.82 5.86 15.50
CA LYS A 27 -2.10 6.52 15.22
C LYS A 27 -3.30 5.67 15.67
N TRP A 28 -3.23 4.35 15.47
CA TRP A 28 -4.30 3.42 15.82
C TRP A 28 -4.35 3.06 17.30
N SER A 29 -3.28 3.28 18.07
CA SER A 29 -3.24 3.03 19.52
C SER A 29 -4.35 3.76 20.30
N SER A 30 -4.84 4.89 19.77
CA SER A 30 -5.98 5.64 20.32
C SER A 30 -7.35 4.99 20.10
N ARG A 31 -7.46 4.04 19.17
CA ARG A 31 -8.73 3.43 18.71
C ARG A 31 -8.79 1.92 18.93
N ALA A 32 -7.63 1.26 19.06
CA ALA A 32 -7.49 -0.17 19.23
C ALA A 32 -6.28 -0.48 20.15
N THR A 33 -6.32 -1.64 20.80
CA THR A 33 -5.16 -2.14 21.53
C THR A 33 -4.10 -2.60 20.52
N VAL A 34 -2.99 -1.87 20.45
CA VAL A 34 -1.84 -2.22 19.62
C VAL A 34 -0.73 -2.75 20.51
N LYS A 35 -0.33 -4.01 20.30
CA LYS A 35 0.75 -4.65 21.02
C LYS A 35 1.90 -4.96 20.07
N LYS A 36 3.09 -4.45 20.37
CA LYS A 36 4.36 -4.89 19.77
C LYS A 36 5.03 -5.83 20.77
N PRO A 37 5.00 -7.15 20.56
CA PRO A 37 5.62 -8.09 21.50
C PRO A 37 7.11 -7.77 21.67
N ARG A 38 7.61 -7.94 22.89
CA ARG A 38 9.04 -7.84 23.20
C ARG A 38 9.63 -9.24 23.26
N GLY A 39 10.88 -9.40 22.83
CA GLY A 39 11.54 -10.71 22.80
C GLY A 39 11.29 -11.45 21.49
N MET A 40 11.14 -12.79 21.57
CA MET A 40 10.97 -13.65 20.42
C MET A 40 9.48 -13.86 20.10
N VAL A 41 9.12 -13.75 18.83
CA VAL A 41 7.79 -14.07 18.32
C VAL A 41 7.98 -15.07 17.19
N PHE A 42 7.30 -16.21 17.27
CA PHE A 42 7.30 -17.22 16.22
C PHE A 42 5.91 -17.80 16.05
N TYR A 43 5.67 -18.37 14.87
CA TYR A 43 4.48 -19.15 14.57
C TYR A 43 4.89 -20.63 14.60
N LEU A 44 4.10 -21.44 15.30
CA LEU A 44 4.26 -22.88 15.37
C LEU A 44 2.98 -23.54 14.86
N GLU A 45 3.13 -24.43 13.89
CA GLU A 45 2.06 -25.31 13.41
C GLU A 45 2.42 -26.74 13.82
N THR A 46 1.62 -27.32 14.70
CA THR A 46 1.85 -28.64 15.30
C THR A 46 0.54 -29.26 15.77
N ASP A 47 0.46 -30.58 15.76
CA ASP A 47 -0.62 -31.34 16.38
C ASP A 47 -0.39 -31.54 17.90
N ASP A 48 0.81 -31.26 18.40
CA ASP A 48 1.19 -31.36 19.82
C ASP A 48 1.73 -30.03 20.35
N ALA A 49 0.83 -29.06 20.54
CA ALA A 49 1.17 -27.77 21.11
C ALA A 49 1.57 -27.87 22.59
N GLN A 50 0.99 -28.81 23.32
CA GLN A 50 1.22 -28.99 24.75
C GLN A 50 2.65 -29.51 25.01
N GLY A 51 3.09 -30.54 24.28
CA GLY A 51 4.45 -31.08 24.41
C GLY A 51 5.51 -30.02 24.11
N PHE A 52 5.30 -29.20 23.08
CA PHE A 52 6.20 -28.07 22.80
C PHE A 52 6.23 -27.04 23.94
N LEU A 53 5.07 -26.69 24.53
CA LEU A 53 5.03 -25.73 25.64
C LEU A 53 5.73 -26.26 26.89
N GLU A 54 5.59 -27.55 27.20
CA GLU A 54 6.30 -28.22 28.29
C GLU A 54 7.81 -28.16 28.08
N GLU A 55 8.28 -28.49 26.87
CA GLU A 55 9.69 -28.36 26.52
C GLU A 55 10.17 -26.91 26.63
N LEU A 56 9.42 -25.94 26.09
CA LEU A 56 9.78 -24.52 26.16
C LEU A 56 9.88 -24.03 27.61
N PHE A 57 8.88 -24.32 28.45
CA PHE A 57 8.82 -23.86 29.83
C PHE A 57 9.97 -24.44 30.65
N SER A 58 10.37 -25.70 30.40
CA SER A 58 11.52 -26.33 31.06
C SER A 58 12.86 -25.64 30.78
N ARG A 59 12.95 -24.85 29.69
CA ARG A 59 14.17 -24.15 29.28
C ARG A 59 14.22 -22.71 29.76
N LEU A 60 13.12 -22.17 30.29
CA LEU A 60 13.05 -20.78 30.75
C LEU A 60 13.40 -20.70 32.24
N GLU A 61 14.27 -19.74 32.58
CA GLU A 61 14.57 -19.42 33.97
C GLU A 61 13.42 -18.62 34.61
N GLY A 62 13.23 -18.74 35.92
CA GLY A 62 12.23 -17.96 36.66
C GLY A 62 10.79 -18.37 36.37
N ASN A 63 9.83 -17.44 36.47
CA ASN A 63 8.43 -17.73 36.22
C ASN A 63 8.14 -17.77 34.71
N ALA A 64 8.07 -18.97 34.12
CA ALA A 64 7.80 -19.17 32.71
C ALA A 64 6.40 -18.68 32.30
N GLU A 65 5.40 -18.80 33.17
CA GLU A 65 4.00 -18.41 32.88
C GLU A 65 3.85 -16.90 32.67
N GLU A 66 4.68 -16.10 33.33
CA GLU A 66 4.69 -14.64 33.15
C GLU A 66 5.46 -14.21 31.89
N LYS A 67 6.27 -15.10 31.32
CA LYS A 67 7.17 -14.81 30.19
C LYS A 67 6.60 -15.25 28.84
N VAL A 68 5.68 -16.22 28.84
CA VAL A 68 5.14 -16.80 27.61
C VAL A 68 3.67 -16.44 27.45
N GLU A 69 3.36 -15.82 26.33
CA GLU A 69 1.98 -15.59 25.91
C GLU A 69 1.67 -16.45 24.69
N VAL A 70 0.65 -17.29 24.81
CA VAL A 70 0.22 -18.19 23.73
C VAL A 70 -1.09 -17.68 23.15
N TYR A 71 -1.12 -17.56 21.82
CA TYR A 71 -2.31 -17.20 21.09
C TYR A 71 -2.61 -18.31 20.08
N GLU A 72 -3.82 -18.87 20.16
CA GLU A 72 -4.32 -19.72 19.10
C GLU A 72 -4.73 -18.84 17.91
N ALA A 73 -4.12 -19.08 16.76
CA ALA A 73 -4.35 -18.32 15.55
C ALA A 73 -4.72 -19.25 14.40
N ARG A 74 -5.69 -18.81 13.60
CA ARG A 74 -6.00 -19.41 12.30
C ARG A 74 -5.68 -18.40 11.21
N GLU A 75 -5.18 -18.87 10.07
CA GLU A 75 -4.99 -17.99 8.91
C GLU A 75 -6.34 -17.37 8.53
N VAL A 76 -6.42 -16.04 8.54
CA VAL A 76 -7.61 -15.31 8.08
C VAL A 76 -7.24 -14.51 6.83
N ARG A 77 -7.72 -14.96 5.67
CA ARG A 77 -7.58 -14.20 4.43
C ARG A 77 -8.62 -13.07 4.39
N LYS A 78 -8.21 -11.87 4.77
CA LYS A 78 -8.98 -10.64 4.56
C LYS A 78 -8.61 -10.02 3.22
N THR A 79 -9.50 -10.07 2.24
CA THR A 79 -9.27 -9.43 0.94
C THR A 79 -9.62 -7.95 1.05
N VAL A 80 -8.64 -7.10 1.33
CA VAL A 80 -8.76 -5.67 1.01
C VAL A 80 -8.46 -5.55 -0.48
N LYS A 81 -9.45 -5.16 -1.28
CA LYS A 81 -9.24 -4.97 -2.72
C LYS A 81 -8.63 -3.58 -2.95
N ALA A 82 -7.61 -3.50 -3.79
CA ALA A 82 -7.16 -2.23 -4.31
C ALA A 82 -8.32 -1.55 -5.04
N ARG A 83 -8.45 -0.24 -4.85
CA ARG A 83 -9.37 0.58 -5.64
C ARG A 83 -8.66 0.94 -6.95
N ARG A 84 -9.43 1.10 -8.02
CA ARG A 84 -8.94 1.45 -9.34
C ARG A 84 -9.81 2.52 -9.96
N ARG A 85 -9.19 3.53 -10.55
CA ARG A 85 -9.85 4.54 -11.39
C ARG A 85 -9.15 4.65 -12.73
N ARG A 86 -9.93 4.86 -13.77
CA ARG A 86 -9.45 5.07 -15.14
C ARG A 86 -9.87 6.45 -15.59
N LEU A 87 -8.96 7.14 -16.28
CA LEU A 87 -9.20 8.45 -16.88
C LEU A 87 -8.75 8.37 -18.33
N GLU A 88 -9.57 8.90 -19.22
CA GLU A 88 -9.37 8.82 -20.66
C GLU A 88 -9.57 10.21 -21.28
N TYR A 89 -8.63 10.62 -22.12
CA TYR A 89 -8.67 11.91 -22.79
C TYR A 89 -8.34 11.76 -24.27
N THR A 90 -9.00 12.58 -25.09
CA THR A 90 -8.63 12.81 -26.48
C THR A 90 -8.33 14.29 -26.63
N ILE A 91 -7.09 14.60 -27.00
CA ILE A 91 -6.57 15.97 -27.00
C ILE A 91 -6.16 16.34 -28.43
N ASP A 92 -6.60 17.51 -28.88
CA ASP A 92 -6.31 18.06 -30.21
C ASP A 92 -4.95 18.79 -30.23
N GLU A 93 -3.93 18.10 -29.71
CA GLU A 93 -2.54 18.57 -29.63
C GLU A 93 -1.59 17.46 -30.05
N GLU A 94 -0.38 17.83 -30.47
CA GLU A 94 0.66 16.87 -30.81
C GLU A 94 1.07 16.04 -29.58
N ALA A 95 1.29 14.73 -29.78
CA ALA A 95 1.64 13.81 -28.70
C ALA A 95 2.84 14.30 -27.87
N LYS A 96 3.84 14.93 -28.49
CA LYS A 96 5.01 15.50 -27.79
C LYS A 96 4.67 16.66 -26.85
N VAL A 97 3.64 17.44 -27.16
CA VAL A 97 3.18 18.54 -26.29
C VAL A 97 2.45 17.94 -25.09
N VAL A 98 1.57 16.98 -25.35
CA VAL A 98 0.82 16.25 -24.32
C VAL A 98 1.75 15.49 -23.37
N GLU A 99 2.75 14.77 -23.90
CA GLU A 99 3.74 14.05 -23.08
C GLU A 99 4.52 14.99 -22.17
N ARG A 100 4.98 16.14 -22.68
CA ARG A 100 5.69 17.15 -21.86
C ARG A 100 4.81 17.70 -20.73
N PHE A 101 3.52 17.91 -20.99
CA PHE A 101 2.58 18.33 -19.96
C PHE A 101 2.39 17.24 -18.89
N ILE A 102 2.24 15.98 -19.31
CA ILE A 102 2.07 14.86 -18.39
C ILE A 102 3.33 14.66 -17.54
N ASP A 103 4.52 14.77 -18.12
CA ASP A 103 5.79 14.69 -17.39
C ASP A 103 5.88 15.80 -16.33
N TYR A 104 5.46 17.02 -16.67
CA TYR A 104 5.33 18.13 -15.72
C TYR A 104 4.34 17.81 -14.59
N LEU A 105 3.14 17.31 -14.93
CA LEU A 105 2.10 16.95 -13.95
C LEU A 105 2.60 15.88 -12.98
N LEU A 106 3.20 14.81 -13.50
CA LEU A 106 3.75 13.71 -12.71
C LEU A 106 4.91 14.18 -11.81
N SER A 107 5.78 15.05 -12.32
CA SER A 107 6.83 15.70 -11.53
C SER A 107 6.25 16.56 -10.40
N LYS A 108 5.23 17.39 -10.67
CA LYS A 108 4.48 18.19 -9.67
C LYS A 108 3.80 17.31 -8.61
N MET A 109 3.55 16.04 -8.92
CA MET A 109 2.99 15.04 -8.00
C MET A 109 4.07 14.25 -7.25
N ASN A 110 5.36 14.51 -7.48
CA ASN A 110 6.48 13.71 -6.99
C ASN A 110 6.35 12.23 -7.37
N ALA A 111 5.86 11.97 -8.58
CA ALA A 111 5.75 10.61 -9.10
C ALA A 111 7.15 10.08 -9.49
N THR A 112 7.46 8.87 -9.08
CA THR A 112 8.70 8.18 -9.46
C THR A 112 8.37 7.09 -10.48
N GLN A 113 9.00 7.13 -11.65
CA GLN A 113 8.85 6.06 -12.63
C GLN A 113 9.49 4.78 -12.08
N VAL A 114 8.73 3.69 -12.06
CA VAL A 114 9.15 2.40 -11.51
C VAL A 114 9.42 1.39 -12.61
N GLU A 115 8.68 1.49 -13.71
CA GLU A 115 8.76 0.57 -14.84
C GLU A 115 8.36 1.28 -16.13
N SER A 116 8.91 0.80 -17.25
CA SER A 116 8.49 1.18 -18.60
C SER A 116 8.46 -0.09 -19.45
N SER A 117 7.31 -0.42 -20.02
CA SER A 117 7.14 -1.59 -20.88
C SER A 117 6.34 -1.21 -22.12
N GLY A 118 7.02 -1.15 -23.27
CA GLY A 118 6.43 -0.70 -24.53
C GLY A 118 5.85 0.72 -24.41
N GLU A 119 4.56 0.86 -24.70
CA GLU A 119 3.80 2.13 -24.61
C GLU A 119 3.28 2.45 -23.19
N GLU A 120 3.43 1.53 -22.23
CA GLU A 120 2.97 1.72 -20.86
C GLU A 120 4.11 2.16 -19.94
N LYS A 121 3.91 3.27 -19.25
CA LYS A 121 4.81 3.76 -18.20
C LYS A 121 4.12 3.65 -16.85
N THR A 122 4.81 3.08 -15.86
CA THR A 122 4.28 2.90 -14.50
C THR A 122 5.01 3.81 -13.53
N TYR A 123 4.25 4.57 -12.75
CA TYR A 123 4.74 5.51 -11.76
C TYR A 123 4.18 5.17 -10.38
N SER A 124 4.99 5.36 -9.34
CA SER A 124 4.58 5.27 -7.94
C SER A 124 4.52 6.67 -7.35
N VAL A 125 3.45 6.98 -6.62
CA VAL A 125 3.26 8.25 -5.94
C VAL A 125 3.03 8.00 -4.46
N TYR A 126 3.80 8.68 -3.61
CA TYR A 126 3.62 8.66 -2.16
C TYR A 126 2.95 9.94 -1.71
N THR A 127 1.80 9.81 -1.06
CA THR A 127 1.04 10.93 -0.51
C THR A 127 0.84 10.75 0.99
N ARG A 128 0.36 11.81 1.65
CA ARG A 128 -0.09 11.72 3.05
C ARG A 128 -1.27 10.77 3.25
N LYS A 129 -1.99 10.41 2.17
CA LYS A 129 -3.16 9.52 2.19
C LYS A 129 -2.82 8.07 1.83
N GLY A 130 -1.57 7.77 1.48
CA GLY A 130 -1.11 6.44 1.10
C GLY A 130 -0.26 6.45 -0.17
N ARG A 131 0.06 5.24 -0.65
CA ARG A 131 0.78 5.01 -1.91
C ARG A 131 -0.21 4.64 -3.01
N GLY A 132 -0.06 5.28 -4.16
CA GLY A 132 -0.79 4.93 -5.39
C GLY A 132 0.17 4.60 -6.53
N THR A 133 -0.30 3.79 -7.46
CA THR A 133 0.38 3.47 -8.72
C THR A 133 -0.41 4.09 -9.87
N ILE A 134 0.27 4.74 -10.81
CA ILE A 134 -0.31 5.32 -12.01
C ILE A 134 0.30 4.59 -13.21
N ARG A 135 -0.51 3.91 -14.00
CA ARG A 135 -0.13 3.41 -15.33
C ARG A 135 -0.60 4.41 -16.38
N LEU A 136 0.30 4.81 -17.25
CA LEU A 136 0.09 5.79 -18.30
C LEU A 136 0.31 5.15 -19.67
N ARG A 137 -0.60 5.40 -20.61
CA ARG A 137 -0.40 5.14 -22.03
C ARG A 137 -0.75 6.39 -22.84
N VAL A 138 0.11 6.75 -23.78
CA VAL A 138 -0.10 7.84 -24.73
C VAL A 138 -0.02 7.27 -26.14
N ARG A 139 -1.02 7.54 -26.97
CA ARG A 139 -1.09 7.05 -28.35
C ARG A 139 -1.41 8.18 -29.31
N ASN A 140 -0.80 8.15 -30.48
CA ASN A 140 -1.07 9.10 -31.55
C ASN A 140 -1.87 8.41 -32.67
N GLY A 141 -3.07 8.93 -32.97
CA GLY A 141 -3.97 8.40 -33.99
C GLY A 141 -4.67 9.51 -34.78
N GLY A 142 -3.98 10.62 -35.03
CA GLY A 142 -4.55 11.86 -35.60
C GLY A 142 -4.93 12.88 -34.53
N ARG A 143 -5.43 12.40 -33.39
CA ARG A 143 -5.46 13.12 -32.10
C ARG A 143 -4.66 12.33 -31.07
N THR A 144 -4.24 12.99 -30.00
CA THR A 144 -3.51 12.32 -28.92
C THR A 144 -4.49 11.72 -27.92
N PHE A 145 -4.41 10.40 -27.75
CA PHE A 145 -5.19 9.66 -26.77
C PHE A 145 -4.32 9.39 -25.54
N VAL A 146 -4.85 9.72 -24.36
CA VAL A 146 -4.18 9.52 -23.08
C VAL A 146 -5.05 8.65 -22.19
N PHE A 147 -4.48 7.58 -21.69
CA PHE A 147 -5.12 6.70 -20.72
C PHE A 147 -4.30 6.68 -19.43
N PHE A 148 -4.95 7.03 -18.32
CA PHE A 148 -4.43 6.82 -16.99
C PHE A 148 -5.21 5.74 -16.28
N GLU A 149 -4.49 4.92 -15.56
CA GLU A 149 -5.06 4.00 -14.60
C GLU A 149 -4.36 4.11 -13.26
N ILE A 150 -5.16 4.38 -12.24
CA ILE A 150 -4.70 4.70 -10.91
C ILE A 150 -5.18 3.59 -9.99
N GLU A 151 -4.26 2.97 -9.27
CA GLU A 151 -4.51 1.84 -8.39
C GLU A 151 -3.88 2.07 -7.02
N GLY A 152 -4.55 1.64 -5.95
CA GLY A 152 -4.03 1.79 -4.60
C GLY A 152 -5.03 1.45 -3.51
N TYR A 153 -4.64 1.66 -2.26
CA TYR A 153 -5.46 1.38 -1.08
C TYR A 153 -5.90 2.67 -0.39
N GLY A 154 -7.19 2.75 -0.05
CA GLY A 154 -7.76 3.90 0.66
C GLY A 154 -8.07 5.09 -0.25
N GLU A 155 -7.92 6.30 0.30
CA GLU A 155 -8.32 7.59 -0.33
C GLU A 155 -7.32 8.08 -1.39
N VAL A 156 -6.12 7.49 -1.46
CA VAL A 156 -5.08 7.92 -2.41
C VAL A 156 -5.53 7.80 -3.87
N VAL A 157 -6.38 6.84 -4.19
CA VAL A 157 -6.86 6.61 -5.57
C VAL A 157 -7.70 7.79 -6.06
N ASP A 158 -8.65 8.24 -5.24
CA ASP A 158 -9.52 9.37 -5.60
C ASP A 158 -8.70 10.67 -5.61
N LEU A 159 -7.84 10.89 -4.60
CA LEU A 159 -6.96 12.06 -4.53
C LEU A 159 -6.09 12.23 -5.79
N LEU A 160 -5.49 11.13 -6.28
CA LEU A 160 -4.66 11.18 -7.48
C LEU A 160 -5.51 11.34 -8.74
N ALA A 161 -6.64 10.64 -8.83
CA ALA A 161 -7.51 10.70 -9.99
C ALA A 161 -8.12 12.09 -10.18
N ASP A 162 -8.64 12.69 -9.12
CA ASP A 162 -9.29 13.99 -9.19
C ASP A 162 -8.26 15.07 -9.53
N ARG A 163 -7.05 15.00 -8.96
CA ARG A 163 -5.95 15.92 -9.30
C ARG A 163 -5.50 15.81 -10.76
N ILE A 164 -5.40 14.59 -11.29
CA ILE A 164 -5.05 14.38 -12.71
C ILE A 164 -6.18 14.90 -13.60
N ASP A 165 -7.43 14.60 -13.24
CA ASP A 165 -8.61 14.99 -14.01
C ASP A 165 -8.77 16.51 -14.10
N GLU A 166 -8.60 17.23 -12.99
CA GLU A 166 -8.59 18.69 -12.96
C GLU A 166 -7.53 19.28 -13.91
N GLU A 167 -6.28 18.83 -13.80
CA GLU A 167 -5.17 19.37 -14.58
C GLU A 167 -5.27 19.01 -16.07
N MET A 168 -5.69 17.78 -16.39
CA MET A 168 -5.88 17.32 -17.77
C MET A 168 -7.03 18.05 -18.46
N LYS A 169 -8.14 18.31 -17.76
CA LYS A 169 -9.26 19.10 -18.31
C LYS A 169 -8.87 20.54 -18.60
N LEU A 170 -8.13 21.17 -17.69
CA LEU A 170 -7.61 22.52 -17.90
C LEU A 170 -6.68 22.58 -19.12
N PHE A 171 -5.82 21.58 -19.27
CA PHE A 171 -4.90 21.49 -20.42
C PHE A 171 -5.64 21.21 -21.74
N ALA A 172 -6.66 20.37 -21.73
CA ALA A 172 -7.45 20.04 -22.91
C ALA A 172 -8.41 21.16 -23.38
N GLY A 173 -8.44 22.30 -22.67
CA GLY A 173 -9.17 23.49 -23.09
C GLY A 173 -10.39 23.89 -22.25
N GLY A 174 -10.73 23.13 -21.19
CA GLY A 174 -11.87 23.43 -20.30
C GLY A 174 -13.24 23.20 -20.92
#